data_AF-A0A2T7PPV8-F1
#
_entry.id   AF-A0A2T7PPV8-F1
#
_cell.length_a   1.000
_cell.length_b   1.000
_cell.length_c   1.000
_cell.angle_alpha   90.00
_cell.angle_beta   90.00
_cell.angle_gamma   90.00
#
_symmetry.space_group_name_H-M   'P 1'
#
loop_
_entity.id
_entity.type
_entity.pdbx_description
1 polymer ?
#
loop_
_entity_poly.entity_id
_entity_poly.type
_entity_poly.pdbx_seq_one_letter_code
_entity_poly.pdbx_strand_id
1 'polypeptide(L)'
;MYMCMGVSMYESDSHPPVSLYNVSKLYIHFKSLTNQETGFRLDFSFHALSALPQQLSDGRWNCSVPHWPDFRLHFPCNLVSDCVGGEDEVDCPYTSHVCGPGFQSANGTCLQFTKTDHDITWVEASEACESRGMLLMAAHTPAEWAAIQDLLRYRPLETPFYGMVLASPALPYE
;
A
#
# COMPACT_ATOMS: atom_id res chain seq x y z
N MET A 1 6.60 -13.73 -15.51
CA MET A 1 5.62 -13.98 -16.59
C MET A 1 4.97 -12.64 -16.91
N TYR A 2 5.14 -12.12 -18.13
CA TYR A 2 4.67 -10.80 -18.53
C TYR A 2 3.70 -10.94 -19.70
N MET A 3 2.64 -10.12 -19.70
CA MET A 3 1.69 -10.01 -20.80
C MET A 3 1.85 -8.61 -21.41
N CYS A 4 2.41 -8.55 -22.61
CA CYS A 4 2.50 -7.30 -23.37
C CYS A 4 1.16 -7.07 -24.08
N MET A 5 0.38 -6.08 -23.65
CA MET A 5 -0.74 -5.56 -24.44
C MET A 5 -0.20 -4.47 -25.37
N GLY A 6 0.09 -4.84 -26.61
CA GLY A 6 0.29 -3.88 -27.68
C GLY A 6 -1.05 -3.36 -28.14
N VAL A 7 -1.40 -2.11 -27.81
CA VAL A 7 -2.53 -1.43 -28.44
C VAL A 7 -2.03 -0.91 -29.78
N SER A 8 -2.26 -1.68 -30.84
CA SER A 8 -2.10 -1.17 -32.20
C SER A 8 -3.37 -0.38 -32.54
N MET A 9 -3.34 0.93 -32.32
CA MET A 9 -4.34 1.83 -32.90
C MET A 9 -3.99 2.01 -34.39
N TYR A 10 -4.48 1.11 -35.23
CA TYR A 10 -4.66 1.43 -36.64
C TYR A 10 -5.99 2.16 -36.78
N GLU A 11 -5.95 3.47 -36.93
CA GLU A 11 -7.08 4.20 -37.50
C GLU A 11 -6.56 5.33 -38.40
N SER A 12 -6.73 5.10 -39.70
CA SER A 12 -6.64 6.12 -40.73
C SER A 12 -7.87 7.01 -40.57
N ASP A 13 -7.74 8.17 -39.94
CA ASP A 13 -8.78 9.18 -40.02
C ASP A 13 -8.23 10.60 -39.92
N SER A 14 -8.75 11.47 -40.76
CA SER A 14 -8.29 12.84 -41.04
C SER A 14 -8.54 13.86 -39.92
N HIS A 15 -8.70 13.40 -38.67
CA HIS A 15 -9.00 14.24 -37.53
C HIS A 15 -7.71 14.55 -36.75
N PRO A 16 -7.48 15.82 -36.35
CA PRO A 16 -6.36 16.12 -35.48
C PRO A 16 -6.49 15.32 -34.17
N PRO A 17 -5.37 14.84 -33.60
CA PRO A 17 -5.40 14.19 -32.30
C PRO A 17 -6.09 15.11 -31.28
N VAL A 18 -6.89 14.50 -30.40
CA VAL A 18 -7.62 15.25 -29.36
C VAL A 18 -6.60 15.94 -28.45
N SER A 19 -6.48 17.26 -28.59
CA SER A 19 -5.64 18.08 -27.73
C SER A 19 -6.43 18.52 -26.51
N LEU A 20 -5.97 18.10 -25.33
CA LEU A 20 -6.55 18.47 -24.05
C LEU A 20 -5.82 19.69 -23.49
N TYR A 21 -6.54 20.78 -23.26
CA TYR A 21 -6.01 22.01 -22.66
C TYR A 21 -6.76 22.32 -21.37
N ASN A 22 -6.01 22.56 -20.28
CA ASN A 22 -6.53 23.00 -18.99
C ASN A 22 -7.63 22.07 -18.40
N VAL A 23 -7.42 20.76 -18.47
CA VAL A 23 -8.28 19.75 -17.85
C VAL A 23 -7.59 19.15 -16.63
N SER A 24 -8.30 19.06 -15.52
CA SER A 24 -7.80 18.39 -14.30
C SER A 24 -8.09 16.89 -14.29
N LYS A 25 -9.11 16.45 -15.04
CA LYS A 25 -9.50 15.04 -15.16
C LYS A 25 -9.90 14.68 -16.60
N LEU A 26 -9.53 13.48 -17.02
CA LEU A 26 -9.95 12.86 -18.29
C LEU A 26 -10.55 11.49 -17.99
N TYR A 27 -11.77 11.28 -18.51
CA TYR A 27 -12.46 10.00 -18.43
C TYR A 27 -12.47 9.33 -19.80
N ILE A 28 -11.92 8.12 -19.89
CA ILE A 28 -12.04 7.28 -21.08
C ILE A 28 -12.95 6.10 -20.75
N HIS A 29 -14.07 6.02 -21.47
CA HIS A 29 -15.06 4.96 -21.29
C HIS A 29 -14.92 3.91 -22.38
N PHE A 30 -14.64 2.68 -21.98
CA PHE A 30 -14.67 1.51 -22.86
C PHE A 30 -15.98 0.77 -22.62
N LYS A 31 -16.83 0.72 -23.66
CA LYS A 31 -18.09 -0.02 -23.63
C LYS A 31 -17.92 -1.31 -24.42
N SER A 32 -18.45 -2.41 -23.91
CA SER A 32 -18.50 -3.66 -24.65
C SER A 32 -19.45 -3.53 -25.83
N LEU A 33 -19.01 -4.00 -27.00
CA LEU A 33 -19.85 -4.04 -28.21
C LEU A 33 -20.91 -5.14 -28.12
N THR A 34 -20.65 -6.21 -27.37
CA THR A 34 -21.53 -7.38 -27.24
C THR A 34 -22.51 -7.27 -26.08
N ASN A 35 -22.22 -6.45 -25.06
CA ASN A 35 -23.14 -6.17 -23.98
C ASN A 35 -23.06 -4.69 -23.59
N GLN A 36 -24.06 -3.91 -23.98
CA GLN A 36 -24.06 -2.45 -23.77
C GLN A 36 -24.10 -2.03 -22.30
N GLU A 37 -24.41 -2.94 -21.38
CA GLU A 37 -24.38 -2.69 -19.94
C GLU A 37 -23.01 -2.94 -19.30
N THR A 38 -22.04 -3.50 -20.04
CA THR A 38 -20.71 -3.83 -19.50
C THR A 38 -19.60 -3.02 -20.14
N GLY A 39 -18.56 -2.76 -19.35
CA GLY A 39 -17.44 -1.93 -19.75
C GLY A 39 -16.53 -1.59 -18.57
N PHE A 40 -15.56 -0.72 -18.82
CA PHE A 40 -14.70 -0.15 -17.78
C PHE A 40 -14.36 1.30 -18.10
N ARG A 41 -13.99 2.07 -17.08
CA ARG A 41 -13.59 3.46 -17.21
C ARG A 41 -12.16 3.62 -16.72
N LEU A 42 -11.33 4.28 -17.51
CA LEU A 42 -10.03 4.80 -17.07
C LEU A 42 -10.21 6.26 -16.65
N ASP A 43 -9.69 6.61 -15.47
CA ASP A 43 -9.69 7.96 -14.92
C ASP A 43 -8.24 8.45 -14.86
N PHE A 44 -7.96 9.57 -15.52
CA PHE A 44 -6.65 10.22 -15.50
C PHE A 44 -6.80 11.58 -14.82
N SER A 45 -6.01 11.83 -13.78
CA SER A 45 -5.86 13.14 -13.15
C SER A 45 -4.54 13.78 -13.54
N PHE A 46 -4.56 15.07 -13.86
CA PHE A 46 -3.37 15.83 -14.24
C PHE A 46 -2.97 16.78 -13.10
N HIS A 47 -1.76 16.61 -12.59
CA HIS A 47 -1.20 17.42 -11.51
C HIS A 47 0.07 18.12 -11.98
N ALA A 48 0.27 19.37 -11.56
CA ALA A 48 1.48 20.11 -11.91
C ALA A 48 2.71 19.46 -11.27
N LEU A 49 3.80 19.28 -12.03
CA LEU A 49 5.07 18.72 -11.53
C LEU A 49 5.62 19.50 -10.32
N SER A 50 5.37 20.81 -10.26
CA SER A 50 5.76 21.68 -9.15
C SER A 50 5.00 21.44 -7.86
N ALA A 51 3.99 20.57 -7.87
CA ALA A 51 3.17 20.25 -6.71
C ALA A 51 3.47 18.85 -6.14
N LEU A 52 4.39 18.08 -6.74
CA LEU A 52 4.80 16.79 -6.17
C LEU A 52 5.43 16.98 -4.78
N PRO A 53 5.10 16.11 -3.80
CA PRO A 53 5.77 16.10 -2.50
C PRO A 53 7.29 15.96 -2.67
N GLN A 54 8.07 16.54 -1.75
CA GLN A 54 9.52 16.38 -1.79
C GLN A 54 9.89 14.96 -1.38
N GLN A 55 10.73 14.26 -2.16
CA GLN A 55 11.35 13.02 -1.73
C GLN A 55 12.59 13.32 -0.87
N LEU A 56 12.70 12.64 0.27
CA LEU A 56 13.78 12.78 1.23
C LEU A 56 14.93 11.82 0.92
N SER A 57 16.05 11.99 1.62
CA SER A 57 17.25 11.18 1.46
C SER A 57 17.06 9.70 1.84
N ASP A 58 16.06 9.39 2.68
CA ASP A 58 15.69 8.04 3.07
C ASP A 58 14.69 7.38 2.09
N GLY A 59 14.44 8.00 0.94
CA GLY A 59 13.54 7.49 -0.10
C GLY A 59 12.05 7.73 0.16
N ARG A 60 11.67 8.19 1.36
CA ARG A 60 10.28 8.52 1.71
C ARG A 60 9.89 9.93 1.26
N TRP A 61 8.59 10.19 1.19
CA TRP A 61 8.00 11.45 0.72
C TRP A 61 7.55 12.33 1.88
N ASN A 62 7.77 13.63 1.77
CA ASN A 62 7.21 14.62 2.68
C ASN A 62 5.78 14.98 2.24
N CYS A 63 4.81 14.17 2.66
CA CYS A 63 3.42 14.25 2.26
C CYS A 63 2.59 15.29 3.03
N SER A 64 3.19 15.95 4.02
CA SER A 64 2.61 17.04 4.79
C SER A 64 2.54 18.35 3.97
N VAL A 65 1.87 18.30 2.83
CA VAL A 65 1.72 19.40 1.86
C VAL A 65 0.27 19.90 1.78
N PRO A 66 0.04 21.19 1.44
CA PRO A 66 -1.31 21.78 1.38
C PRO A 66 -2.31 21.08 0.42
N HIS A 67 -1.81 20.31 -0.55
CA HIS A 67 -2.61 19.64 -1.58
C HIS A 67 -2.59 18.10 -1.47
N TRP A 68 -2.36 17.54 -0.28
CA TRP A 68 -2.34 16.08 -0.05
C TRP A 68 -3.52 15.30 -0.69
N PRO A 69 -4.79 15.75 -0.62
CA PRO A 69 -5.91 15.02 -1.22
C PRO A 69 -5.79 14.76 -2.74
N ASP A 70 -5.03 15.60 -3.45
CA ASP A 70 -4.81 15.45 -4.89
C ASP A 70 -3.74 14.37 -5.16
N PHE A 71 -2.78 14.22 -4.26
CA PHE A 71 -1.65 13.28 -4.38
C PHE A 71 -1.91 11.90 -3.82
N ARG A 72 -2.77 11.78 -2.80
CA ARG A 72 -3.03 10.49 -2.13
C ARG A 72 -3.46 9.37 -3.09
N LEU A 73 -4.07 9.73 -4.22
CA LEU A 73 -4.50 8.77 -5.25
C LEU A 73 -3.32 8.07 -5.97
N HIS A 74 -2.12 8.63 -5.89
CA HIS A 74 -0.90 8.04 -6.44
C HIS A 74 -0.19 7.09 -5.48
N PHE A 75 -0.60 7.06 -4.22
CA PHE A 75 -0.04 6.18 -3.19
C PHE A 75 -1.01 5.02 -2.96
N PRO A 76 -0.65 3.79 -3.35
CA PRO A 76 -1.54 2.65 -3.18
C PRO A 76 -1.55 2.19 -1.72
N CYS A 77 -2.72 1.77 -1.23
CA CYS A 77 -2.84 1.07 0.04
C CYS A 77 -2.12 -0.28 -0.04
N ASN A 78 -0.88 -0.30 0.42
CA ASN A 78 0.01 -1.44 0.29
C ASN A 78 0.71 -1.80 1.60
N LEU A 79 0.38 -1.19 2.74
CA LEU A 79 1.01 -1.42 4.04
C LEU A 79 2.46 -0.89 4.14
N VAL A 80 2.90 0.00 3.26
CA VAL A 80 4.22 0.64 3.38
C VAL A 80 4.02 2.14 3.51
N SER A 81 4.63 2.70 4.55
CA SER A 81 4.71 4.14 4.76
C SER A 81 5.69 4.76 3.77
N ASP A 82 5.21 5.01 2.55
CA ASP A 82 5.91 5.78 1.53
C ASP A 82 6.03 7.25 1.96
N CYS A 83 5.11 7.75 2.79
CA CYS A 83 5.20 9.07 3.43
C CYS A 83 5.87 8.99 4.81
N VAL A 84 6.60 10.04 5.21
CA VAL A 84 7.29 10.08 6.52
C VAL A 84 6.34 9.97 7.71
N GLY A 85 5.16 10.61 7.62
CA GLY A 85 4.14 10.58 8.65
C GLY A 85 3.13 9.45 8.48
N GLY A 86 3.32 8.56 7.50
CA GLY A 86 2.39 7.49 7.16
C GLY A 86 1.06 7.98 6.60
N GLU A 87 1.01 9.22 6.10
CA GLU A 87 -0.22 9.85 5.59
C GLU A 87 -0.85 9.06 4.43
N ASP A 88 -0.03 8.36 3.64
CA ASP A 88 -0.42 7.47 2.55
C ASP A 88 -1.22 6.26 3.00
N GLU A 89 -1.10 5.87 4.27
CA GLU A 89 -1.71 4.67 4.80
C GLU A 89 -2.91 4.95 5.72
N VAL A 90 -3.17 6.21 6.09
CA VAL A 90 -4.20 6.56 7.09
C VAL A 90 -5.63 6.25 6.62
N ASP A 91 -5.94 6.40 5.34
CA ASP A 91 -7.30 6.22 4.78
C ASP A 91 -7.46 4.88 4.02
N CYS A 92 -6.71 3.86 4.45
CA CYS A 92 -6.74 2.54 3.83
C CYS A 92 -7.76 1.59 4.47
N PRO A 93 -8.28 0.58 3.74
CA PRO A 93 -9.33 -0.30 4.25
C PRO A 93 -8.98 -1.09 5.53
N TYR A 94 -7.68 -1.20 5.84
CA TYR A 94 -7.14 -1.94 6.99
C TYR A 94 -6.72 -1.05 8.16
N THR A 95 -6.84 0.27 8.06
CA THR A 95 -6.63 1.15 9.21
C THR A 95 -7.91 1.32 10.00
N SER A 96 -7.75 1.64 11.28
CA SER A 96 -8.86 1.92 12.18
C SER A 96 -8.51 3.14 13.00
N HIS A 97 -9.49 3.98 13.29
CA HIS A 97 -9.34 5.12 14.20
C HIS A 97 -8.87 4.72 15.62
N VAL A 98 -8.97 3.44 15.97
CA VAL A 98 -8.48 2.87 17.23
C VAL A 98 -6.97 2.74 17.23
N CYS A 99 -6.38 2.43 16.08
CA CYS A 99 -4.93 2.35 15.89
C CYS A 99 -4.44 3.71 15.40
N GLY A 100 -3.42 4.27 16.07
CA GLY A 100 -2.89 5.58 15.69
C GLY A 100 -2.44 5.64 14.22
N PRO A 101 -2.16 6.84 13.69
CA PRO A 101 -1.68 7.00 12.31
C PRO A 101 -0.50 6.07 11.99
N GLY A 102 -0.53 5.43 10.81
CA GLY A 102 0.51 4.49 10.36
C GLY A 102 0.40 3.08 10.96
N PHE A 103 -0.61 2.79 11.78
CA PHE A 103 -0.89 1.46 12.32
C PHE A 103 -2.10 0.82 11.65
N GLN A 104 -1.98 -0.47 11.34
CA GLN A 104 -3.03 -1.32 10.80
C GLN A 104 -3.80 -1.96 11.95
N SER A 105 -5.10 -2.19 11.78
CA SER A 105 -5.92 -2.86 12.78
C SER A 105 -6.29 -4.26 12.33
N ALA A 106 -5.92 -5.26 13.13
CA ALA A 106 -6.29 -6.66 12.93
C ALA A 106 -6.83 -7.23 14.23
N ASN A 107 -8.14 -7.52 14.27
CA ASN A 107 -8.80 -8.16 15.41
C ASN A 107 -8.53 -7.48 16.78
N GLY A 108 -8.46 -6.14 16.80
CA GLY A 108 -8.16 -5.38 18.02
C GLY A 108 -6.68 -5.22 18.35
N THR A 109 -5.78 -5.81 17.55
CA THR A 109 -4.33 -5.57 17.62
C THR A 109 -3.93 -4.48 16.63
N CYS A 110 -3.03 -3.59 17.06
CA CYS A 110 -2.43 -2.59 16.19
C CYS A 110 -1.07 -3.08 15.70
N LEU A 111 -0.90 -3.12 14.37
CA LEU A 111 0.28 -3.63 13.69
C LEU A 111 0.95 -2.50 12.92
N GLN A 112 2.25 -2.62 12.70
CA GLN A 112 3.00 -1.73 11.82
C GLN A 112 3.90 -2.57 10.92
N PHE A 113 3.68 -2.48 9.62
CA PHE A 113 4.62 -2.98 8.62
C PHE A 113 5.76 -1.97 8.46
N THR A 114 7.00 -2.44 8.62
CA THR A 114 8.20 -1.63 8.43
C THR A 114 8.98 -2.20 7.25
N LYS A 115 9.20 -1.37 6.24
CA LYS A 115 10.09 -1.69 5.12
C LYS A 115 11.54 -1.38 5.52
N THR A 116 12.46 -2.24 5.13
CA THR A 116 13.90 -1.99 5.22
C THR A 116 14.50 -1.85 3.84
N ASP A 117 15.48 -0.96 3.69
CA ASP A 117 16.17 -0.71 2.41
C ASP A 117 17.22 -1.78 2.08
N HIS A 118 17.43 -2.72 3.00
CA HIS A 118 18.37 -3.81 2.91
C HIS A 118 17.76 -5.06 3.55
N ASP A 119 18.33 -6.21 3.21
CA ASP A 119 17.98 -7.47 3.85
C ASP A 119 18.44 -7.44 5.32
N ILE A 120 17.50 -7.61 6.23
CA ILE A 120 17.77 -7.71 7.67
C ILE A 120 17.51 -9.15 8.14
N THR A 121 18.15 -9.50 9.24
CA THR A 121 17.90 -10.75 9.96
C THR A 121 16.68 -10.64 10.87
N TRP A 122 16.15 -11.79 11.31
CA TRP A 122 15.06 -11.84 12.29
C TRP A 122 15.43 -11.13 13.60
N VAL A 123 16.69 -11.24 14.04
CA VAL A 123 17.17 -10.62 15.28
C VAL A 123 17.15 -9.09 15.15
N GLU A 124 17.68 -8.56 14.05
CA GLU A 124 17.65 -7.11 13.78
C GLU A 124 16.21 -6.59 13.68
N ALA A 125 15.29 -7.36 13.08
CA ALA A 125 13.87 -7.03 13.04
C ALA A 125 13.25 -6.98 14.45
N SER A 126 13.60 -7.94 15.32
CA SER A 126 13.14 -7.99 16.71
C SER A 126 13.64 -6.79 17.51
N GLU A 127 14.94 -6.50 17.45
CA GLU A 127 15.55 -5.35 18.12
C GLU A 127 14.98 -4.02 17.60
N ALA A 128 14.70 -3.92 16.31
CA ALA A 128 14.06 -2.74 15.73
C ALA A 128 12.65 -2.51 16.29
N CYS A 129 11.84 -3.58 16.44
CA CYS A 129 10.54 -3.50 17.09
C CYS A 129 10.67 -3.11 18.57
N GLU A 130 11.58 -3.76 19.30
CA GLU A 130 11.79 -3.49 20.73
C GLU A 130 12.25 -2.05 20.99
N SER A 131 13.11 -1.49 20.12
CA SER A 131 13.57 -0.09 20.20
C SER A 131 12.43 0.93 20.11
N ARG A 132 11.29 0.53 19.52
CA ARG A 132 10.06 1.32 19.39
C ARG A 132 9.03 1.00 20.48
N GLY A 133 9.39 0.19 21.48
CA GLY A 133 8.46 -0.30 22.50
C GLY A 133 7.42 -1.28 21.96
N MET A 134 7.73 -1.96 20.86
CA MET A 134 6.87 -2.94 20.19
C MET A 134 7.53 -4.33 20.22
N LEU A 135 6.80 -5.34 19.76
CA LEU A 135 7.30 -6.70 19.57
C LEU A 135 7.02 -7.15 18.14
N LEU A 136 7.82 -8.11 17.65
CA LEU A 136 7.48 -8.81 16.41
C LEU A 136 6.11 -9.47 16.56
N MET A 137 5.31 -9.35 15.50
CA MET A 137 3.94 -9.82 15.46
C MET A 137 3.87 -11.32 15.70
N ALA A 138 3.08 -11.76 16.69
CA ALA A 138 2.78 -13.15 16.95
C ALA A 138 1.25 -13.36 17.01
N ALA A 139 0.75 -14.41 16.35
CA ALA A 139 -0.65 -14.81 16.47
C ALA A 139 -0.76 -15.91 17.52
N HIS A 140 -1.55 -15.66 18.56
CA HIS A 140 -1.83 -16.62 19.62
C HIS A 140 -3.15 -17.36 19.39
N THR A 141 -4.00 -16.84 18.52
CA THR A 141 -5.29 -17.47 18.17
C THR A 141 -5.45 -17.65 16.66
N PRO A 142 -6.26 -18.64 16.21
CA PRO A 142 -6.60 -18.78 14.79
C PRO A 142 -7.28 -17.53 14.19
N ALA A 143 -8.04 -16.78 15.01
CA ALA A 143 -8.70 -15.55 14.58
C ALA A 143 -7.69 -14.44 14.31
N GLU A 144 -6.70 -14.26 15.18
CA GLU A 144 -5.58 -13.34 14.95
C GLU A 144 -4.80 -13.76 13.69
N TRP A 145 -4.54 -15.05 13.52
CA TRP A 145 -3.85 -15.55 12.33
C TRP A 145 -4.61 -15.24 11.03
N ALA A 146 -5.92 -15.47 11.02
CA ALA A 146 -6.76 -15.14 9.87
C ALA A 146 -6.78 -13.63 9.57
N ALA A 147 -6.81 -12.77 10.60
CA ALA A 147 -6.77 -11.32 10.43
C ALA A 147 -5.45 -10.83 9.81
N ILE A 148 -4.31 -11.41 10.23
CA ILE A 148 -3.02 -11.12 9.60
C ILE A 148 -3.00 -11.59 8.15
N GLN A 149 -3.48 -12.80 7.88
CA GLN A 149 -3.53 -13.32 6.51
C GLN A 149 -4.35 -12.42 5.59
N ASP A 150 -5.42 -11.80 6.09
CA ASP A 150 -6.18 -10.82 5.33
C ASP A 150 -5.37 -9.56 5.02
N LEU A 151 -4.59 -9.05 5.99
CA LEU A 151 -3.65 -7.96 5.75
C LEU A 151 -2.57 -8.33 4.71
N LEU A 152 -2.01 -9.54 4.78
CA LEU A 152 -0.97 -9.96 3.84
C LEU A 152 -1.46 -10.06 2.38
N ARG A 153 -2.77 -10.03 2.12
CA ARG A 153 -3.31 -9.95 0.76
C ARG A 153 -2.91 -8.66 0.04
N TYR A 154 -2.61 -7.60 0.78
CA TYR A 154 -2.09 -6.34 0.23
C TYR A 154 -0.58 -6.44 -0.12
N ARG A 155 0.11 -7.49 0.35
CA ARG A 155 1.54 -7.77 0.13
C ARG A 155 1.82 -9.26 -0.17
N PRO A 156 1.26 -9.83 -1.25
CA PRO A 156 1.30 -11.27 -1.49
C PRO A 156 2.69 -11.82 -1.85
N LEU A 157 3.68 -10.95 -2.12
CA LEU A 157 5.04 -11.32 -2.51
C LEU A 157 6.07 -11.11 -1.40
N GLU A 158 5.67 -10.57 -0.26
CA GLU A 158 6.59 -10.30 0.85
C GLU A 158 6.51 -11.40 1.91
N THR A 159 7.66 -11.71 2.51
CA THR A 159 7.80 -12.68 3.60
C THR A 159 8.29 -11.94 4.86
N PRO A 160 7.39 -11.31 5.63
CA PRO A 160 7.79 -10.57 6.81
C PRO A 160 8.22 -11.50 7.95
N PHE A 161 8.99 -10.97 8.90
CA PHE A 161 9.35 -11.69 10.12
C PHE A 161 8.21 -11.67 11.15
N TYR A 162 8.06 -12.77 11.88
CA TYR A 162 7.05 -12.95 12.93
C TYR A 162 7.69 -13.38 14.25
N GLY A 163 7.09 -13.01 15.36
CA GLY A 163 7.51 -13.35 16.72
C GLY A 163 7.11 -14.78 17.10
N MET A 164 7.65 -15.80 16.45
CA MET A 164 7.49 -17.17 16.91
C MET A 164 8.48 -17.46 18.05
N VAL A 165 8.00 -17.42 19.30
CA VAL A 165 8.76 -17.96 20.42
C VAL A 165 8.51 -19.46 20.47
N LEU A 166 9.57 -20.26 20.32
CA LEU A 166 9.48 -21.70 20.59
C LEU A 166 8.96 -21.87 22.01
N ALA A 167 7.83 -22.58 22.17
CA ALA A 167 7.31 -22.91 23.49
C ALA A 167 8.45 -23.52 24.31
N SER A 168 8.75 -22.94 25.48
CA SER A 168 9.77 -23.49 26.37
C SER A 168 9.46 -24.97 26.59
N PRO A 169 10.45 -25.87 26.47
CA PRO A 169 10.22 -27.28 26.77
C PRO A 169 9.62 -27.35 28.17
N ALA A 170 8.48 -28.04 28.28
CA ALA A 170 7.77 -28.20 29.55
C ALA A 170 8.78 -28.52 30.65
N LEU A 171 8.73 -27.76 31.74
CA LEU A 171 9.55 -28.00 32.93
C LEU A 171 9.55 -29.51 33.22
N PRO A 172 10.71 -30.14 33.45
CA PRO A 172 10.72 -31.55 33.82
C PRO A 172 9.83 -31.70 35.06
N TYR A 173 8.88 -32.62 34.97
CA TYR A 173 8.10 -33.08 36.12
C TYR A 173 9.07 -33.50 37.24
N GLU A 174 8.68 -33.15 38.47
CA GLU A 174 9.44 -33.24 39.75
C GLU A 174 10.48 -34.36 39.87
#